data_AF-A0A9E5P431-F1
#
_entry.id   AF-A0A9E5P431-F1
#
_cell.length_a   1.000
_cell.length_b   1.000
_cell.length_c   1.000
_cell.angle_alpha   90.00
_cell.angle_beta   90.00
_cell.angle_gamma   90.00
#
_symmetry.space_group_name_H-M   'P 1'
#
loop_
_entity.id
_entity.type
_entity.pdbx_description
1 polymer ?
#
loop_
_entity_poly.entity_id
_entity_poly.type
_entity_poly.pdbx_seq_one_letter_code
_entity_poly.pdbx_strand_id
1 'polypeptide(L)'
;MEELPHTVLPETDQEELVRAATRYDLQVIPVTDQERKLLGVVTVDDILEAAEEEMDEDMYRLAGTGERDPVHASVYRSTRLRLPWL
;
A
#
# COMPACT_ATOMS: atom_id res chain seq x y z
N MET A 1 -29.65 14.69 -10.04
CA MET A 1 -29.35 13.79 -8.92
C MET A 1 -27.84 13.77 -8.87
N GLU A 2 -27.23 14.46 -7.91
CA GLU A 2 -25.76 14.41 -7.76
C GLU A 2 -25.37 12.97 -7.48
N GLU A 3 -24.46 12.43 -8.28
CA GLU A 3 -23.83 11.16 -7.95
C GLU A 3 -23.07 11.36 -6.65
N LEU A 4 -23.32 10.48 -5.68
CA LEU A 4 -22.58 10.51 -4.43
C LEU A 4 -21.09 10.28 -4.75
N PRO A 5 -20.17 11.09 -4.19
CA PRO A 5 -18.76 10.85 -4.39
C PRO A 5 -18.41 9.44 -3.92
N HIS A 6 -17.60 8.73 -4.69
CA HIS A 6 -17.16 7.38 -4.32
C HIS A 6 -16.33 7.46 -3.04
N THR A 7 -16.79 6.80 -1.97
CA THR A 7 -16.13 6.76 -0.66
C THR A 7 -15.60 5.36 -0.38
N VAL A 8 -14.50 5.28 0.35
CA VAL A 8 -13.91 4.02 0.82
C VAL A 8 -13.89 3.95 2.35
N LEU A 9 -13.72 2.73 2.88
CA LEU A 9 -13.54 2.51 4.31
C LEU A 9 -12.04 2.58 4.65
N PRO A 10 -11.65 2.89 5.89
CA PRO A 10 -10.24 2.94 6.27
C PRO A 10 -9.53 1.57 6.18
N GLU A 11 -10.29 0.47 6.23
CA GLU A 11 -9.79 -0.90 6.02
C GLU A 11 -9.71 -1.33 4.54
N THR A 12 -10.10 -0.47 3.60
CA THR A 12 -10.03 -0.78 2.16
C THR A 12 -8.57 -0.93 1.73
N ASP A 13 -8.30 -1.98 0.97
CA ASP A 13 -6.96 -2.29 0.46
C ASP A 13 -6.47 -1.23 -0.55
N GLN A 14 -5.16 -0.99 -0.57
CA GLN A 14 -4.53 0.00 -1.44
C GLN A 14 -4.76 -0.31 -2.92
N GLU A 15 -4.74 -1.58 -3.33
CA GLU A 15 -5.03 -1.94 -4.72
C GLU A 15 -6.47 -1.59 -5.10
N GLU A 16 -7.41 -1.73 -4.17
CA GLU A 16 -8.81 -1.39 -4.41
C GLU A 16 -8.99 0.13 -4.55
N LEU A 17 -8.26 0.91 -3.76
CA LEU A 17 -8.16 2.37 -3.90
C LEU A 17 -7.61 2.78 -5.27
N VAL A 18 -6.52 2.17 -5.75
CA VAL A 18 -5.96 2.42 -7.10
C VAL A 18 -6.98 2.08 -8.20
N ARG A 19 -7.66 0.93 -8.06
CA ARG A 19 -8.70 0.49 -9.01
C ARG A 19 -9.86 1.48 -9.05
N ALA A 20 -10.29 1.99 -7.89
CA ALA A 20 -11.34 2.98 -7.78
C ALA A 20 -10.92 4.33 -8.40
N ALA A 21 -9.73 4.82 -8.05
CA ALA A 21 -9.18 6.07 -8.60
C ALA A 21 -9.14 6.03 -10.14
N THR A 22 -8.59 4.94 -10.70
CA THR A 22 -8.44 4.78 -12.15
C THR A 22 -9.79 4.62 -12.86
N ARG A 23 -10.72 3.86 -12.27
CA ARG A 23 -12.04 3.60 -12.87
C ARG A 23 -12.89 4.86 -12.97
N TYR A 24 -12.82 5.70 -11.95
CA TYR A 24 -13.69 6.86 -11.81
C TYR A 24 -12.97 8.19 -12.08
N ASP A 25 -11.71 8.15 -12.56
CA ASP A 25 -10.85 9.33 -12.81
C ASP A 25 -10.80 10.30 -11.62
N LEU A 26 -10.71 9.74 -10.40
CA LEU A 26 -10.73 10.50 -9.16
C LEU A 26 -9.32 10.91 -8.78
N GLN A 27 -9.11 12.19 -8.46
CA GLN A 27 -7.83 12.69 -7.90
C GLN A 27 -7.77 12.55 -6.38
N VAL A 28 -8.94 12.50 -5.73
CA VAL A 28 -9.09 12.43 -4.28
C VAL A 28 -10.23 11.47 -3.95
N ILE A 29 -10.00 10.60 -2.96
CA ILE A 29 -11.00 9.65 -2.48
C ILE A 29 -11.31 9.95 -1.00
N PRO A 30 -12.57 10.29 -0.65
CA PRO A 30 -12.99 10.44 0.73
C PRO A 30 -13.03 9.09 1.47
N VAL A 31 -12.49 9.09 2.68
CA VAL A 31 -12.51 7.94 3.59
C VAL A 31 -13.59 8.16 4.63
N THR A 32 -14.51 7.22 4.77
CA THR A 32 -15.64 7.29 5.71
C THR A 32 -15.67 6.09 6.63
N ASP A 33 -16.32 6.21 7.78
CA ASP A 33 -16.71 5.04 8.57
C ASP A 33 -17.97 4.35 8.01
N GLN A 34 -18.41 3.28 8.67
CA GLN A 34 -19.61 2.53 8.29
C GLN A 34 -20.91 3.35 8.37
N GLU A 35 -20.91 4.43 9.14
CA GLU A 35 -22.05 5.36 9.27
C GLU A 35 -21.98 6.51 8.24
N ARG A 36 -21.04 6.43 7.27
CA ARG A 36 -20.75 7.46 6.26
C ARG A 36 -20.28 8.79 6.83
N LYS A 37 -19.71 8.78 8.03
CA LYS A 37 -19.05 9.96 8.58
C LYS A 37 -17.68 10.10 7.93
N LEU A 38 -17.38 11.29 7.41
CA LEU A 38 -16.07 11.60 6.82
C LEU A 38 -15.00 11.53 7.91
N LEU A 39 -14.01 10.67 7.70
CA LEU A 39 -12.82 10.54 8.54
C LEU A 39 -11.65 11.34 7.95
N GLY A 40 -11.55 11.39 6.63
CA GLY A 40 -10.48 12.08 5.94
C GLY A 40 -10.58 11.95 4.42
N VAL A 41 -9.50 12.31 3.74
CA VAL A 41 -9.35 12.18 2.29
C VAL A 41 -7.96 11.61 1.99
N VAL A 42 -7.85 10.81 0.94
CA VAL A 42 -6.56 10.34 0.41
C VAL A 42 -6.43 10.79 -1.03
N THR A 43 -5.22 11.15 -1.46
CA THR A 43 -4.95 11.56 -2.84
C THR A 43 -4.39 10.39 -3.66
N VAL A 44 -4.53 10.46 -4.98
CA VAL A 44 -3.96 9.42 -5.86
C VAL A 44 -2.44 9.37 -5.75
N ASP A 45 -1.78 10.52 -5.60
CA ASP A 45 -0.33 10.59 -5.47
C ASP A 45 0.15 9.80 -4.23
N ASP A 46 -0.55 9.93 -3.09
CA ASP A 46 -0.23 9.18 -1.86
C ASP A 46 -0.39 7.66 -2.04
N ILE A 47 -1.44 7.23 -2.78
CA ILE A 47 -1.69 5.80 -3.03
C ILE A 47 -0.61 5.23 -3.97
N LEU A 48 -0.17 5.99 -4.97
CA LEU A 48 0.87 5.55 -5.90
C LEU A 48 2.22 5.38 -5.19
N GLU A 49 2.61 6.32 -4.32
CA GLU A 49 3.83 6.21 -3.52
C GLU A 49 3.78 4.95 -2.62
N ALA A 50 2.67 4.73 -1.91
CA ALA A 50 2.52 3.59 -1.02
C ALA A 50 2.51 2.24 -1.78
N ALA A 51 1.93 2.19 -2.99
CA ALA A 51 1.97 1.01 -3.83
C ALA A 51 3.40 0.65 -4.30
N GLU A 52 4.24 1.65 -4.63
CA GLU A 52 5.65 1.42 -4.95
C GLU A 52 6.43 0.89 -3.74
N GLU A 53 6.20 1.45 -2.54
CA GLU A 53 6.84 0.98 -1.32
C GLU A 53 6.49 -0.48 -0.98
N GLU A 54 5.23 -0.88 -1.18
CA GLU A 54 4.78 -2.26 -0.97
C GLU A 54 5.44 -3.23 -1.97
N MET A 55 5.56 -2.84 -3.25
CA MET A 55 6.24 -3.65 -4.26
C MET A 55 7.72 -3.87 -3.93
N ASP A 56 8.41 -2.83 -3.46
CA ASP A 56 9.79 -2.94 -2.99
C ASP A 56 9.89 -3.88 -1.78
N GLU A 57 8.98 -3.75 -0.82
CA GLU A 57 8.92 -4.62 0.36
C GLU A 57 8.67 -6.09 -0.01
N ASP A 58 7.73 -6.34 -0.92
CA ASP A 58 7.44 -7.67 -1.47
C ASP A 58 8.65 -8.26 -2.18
N MET A 59 9.37 -7.46 -2.96
CA MET A 59 10.63 -7.88 -3.60
C MET A 59 11.68 -8.25 -2.56
N TYR A 60 11.83 -7.48 -1.48
CA TYR A 60 12.73 -7.83 -0.39
C TYR A 60 12.31 -9.13 0.29
N ARG A 61 11.01 -9.32 0.57
CA ARG A 61 10.46 -10.55 1.13
C ARG A 61 10.76 -11.75 0.23
N LEU A 62 10.58 -11.63 -1.09
CA LEU A 62 10.91 -12.67 -2.08
C LEU A 62 12.41 -12.96 -2.16
N ALA A 63 13.27 -11.95 -2.00
CA ALA A 63 14.72 -12.11 -1.96
C ALA A 63 15.23 -12.77 -0.66
N GLY A 64 14.33 -13.22 0.22
CA GLY A 64 14.69 -13.83 1.51
C GLY A 64 15.37 -12.83 2.45
N THR A 65 15.14 -11.54 2.24
CA THR A 65 15.61 -10.47 3.12
C THR A 65 14.39 -9.84 3.77
N GLY A 66 14.16 -10.07 5.06
CA GLY A 66 13.06 -9.37 5.76
C GLY A 66 13.16 -7.85 5.56
N GLU A 67 12.02 -7.16 5.72
CA GLU A 67 11.82 -5.70 5.57
C GLU A 67 13.11 -4.91 5.76
N ARG A 68 13.56 -4.30 4.66
CA ARG A 68 14.81 -3.52 4.56
C ARG A 68 15.95 -4.17 5.34
N ASP A 69 16.66 -5.13 4.75
CA ASP A 69 17.97 -5.51 5.30
C ASP A 69 18.83 -4.24 5.26
N PRO A 70 19.18 -3.63 6.42
CA PRO A 70 20.03 -2.46 6.39
C PRO A 70 21.28 -2.88 5.64
N VAL A 71 21.80 -2.03 4.76
CA VAL A 71 23.03 -2.31 3.98
C VAL A 71 24.22 -2.67 4.89
N HIS A 72 24.08 -2.49 6.21
CA HIS A 72 25.01 -2.83 7.28
C HIS A 72 24.60 -4.05 8.14
N ALA A 73 23.63 -4.86 7.72
CA ALA A 73 23.32 -6.10 8.42
C ALA A 73 24.54 -7.03 8.40
N SER A 74 24.83 -7.66 9.55
CA SER A 74 25.92 -8.62 9.66
C SER A 74 25.74 -9.75 8.64
N VAL A 75 26.81 -10.11 7.93
CA VAL A 75 26.86 -11.19 6.93
C VAL A 75 26.19 -12.48 7.43
N TYR A 76 26.31 -12.76 8.73
CA TYR A 76 25.67 -13.91 9.37
C TYR A 76 24.14 -13.83 9.34
N ARG A 77 23.55 -12.66 9.59
CA ARG A 77 22.09 -12.44 9.60
C ARG A 77 21.51 -12.61 8.20
N SER A 78 22.10 -11.95 7.20
CA SER A 78 21.64 -12.03 5.81
C SER A 78 21.76 -13.45 5.23
N THR A 79 22.84 -14.17 5.56
CA THR A 79 23.00 -15.59 5.15
C THR A 79 21.92 -16.47 5.77
N ARG A 80 21.57 -16.24 7.04
CA ARG A 80 20.56 -17.06 7.76
C ARG A 80 19.14 -16.82 7.26
N LEU A 81 18.82 -15.59 6.85
CA LEU A 81 17.52 -15.23 6.27
C LEU A 81 17.33 -15.83 4.87
N ARG A 82 18.42 -15.93 4.08
CA ARG A 82 18.38 -16.45 2.70
C ARG A 82 18.55 -17.96 2.58
N LEU A 83 19.04 -18.64 3.62
CA LEU A 83 19.26 -20.11 3.64
C LEU A 83 18.05 -20.97 3.21
N PRO A 84 16.79 -20.62 3.52
CA PRO A 84 15.63 -21.38 3.02
C PRO A 84 15.38 -21.26 1.51
N TRP A 85 15.96 -20.24 0.87
CA TRP A 85 15.73 -19.88 -0.54
C TRP A 85 16.93 -20.18 -1.46
N LEU A 86 18.06 -20.63 -0.90
CA LEU A 86 19.25 -21.11 -1.63
C LEU A 86 19.27 -22.64 -1.65
#